data_AF-A0A379WJM3-F1
#
_entry.id   AF-A0A379WJM3-F1
#
_cell.length_a   1.000
_cell.length_b   1.000
_cell.length_c   1.000
_cell.angle_alpha   90.00
_cell.angle_beta   90.00
_cell.angle_gamma   90.00
#
_symmetry.space_group_name_H-M   'P 1'
#
loop_
_entity.id
_entity.type
_entity.pdbx_description
1 polymer ?
#
loop_
_entity_poly.entity_id
_entity_poly.type
_entity_poly.pdbx_seq_one_letter_code
_entity_poly.pdbx_strand_id
1 'polypeptide(L)'
;MSSQSAIMVDAKGERIIVNYPSPDLLPDADWLNDIDFSQWDVVLADVRWHDGAKQAFTLARQAGVMTVLDGDITPQDISELVALSDHSAFSSRGWHA
;
A
#
# COMPACT_ATOMS: atom_id res chain seq x y z
N MET A 1 -1.81 -10.07 -17.40
CA MET A 1 -1.17 -11.09 -16.55
C MET A 1 -1.01 -10.53 -15.15
N SER A 2 -1.14 -11.32 -14.07
CA SER A 2 -0.90 -10.84 -12.69
C SER A 2 0.58 -10.91 -12.32
N SER A 3 1.00 -10.14 -11.31
CA SER A 3 2.36 -10.21 -10.74
C SER A 3 2.65 -11.63 -10.26
N GLN A 4 3.92 -12.04 -10.35
CA GLN A 4 4.40 -13.36 -9.93
C GLN A 4 5.60 -13.22 -9.01
N SER A 5 5.68 -14.09 -8.01
CA SER A 5 6.81 -14.15 -7.09
C SER A 5 7.27 -15.59 -6.96
N ALA A 6 8.58 -15.82 -7.09
CA ALA A 6 9.21 -17.06 -6.70
C ALA A 6 9.91 -16.86 -5.35
N ILE A 7 9.58 -17.71 -4.38
CA ILE A 7 10.17 -17.68 -3.04
C ILE A 7 10.92 -19.00 -2.85
N MET A 8 12.24 -18.92 -2.77
CA MET A 8 13.11 -20.04 -2.43
C MET A 8 13.44 -19.98 -0.94
N VAL A 9 13.23 -21.09 -0.23
CA VAL A 9 13.44 -21.19 1.21
C VAL A 9 14.43 -22.30 1.50
N ASP A 10 15.46 -22.00 2.29
CA ASP A 10 16.44 -23.00 2.72
C ASP A 10 15.96 -23.77 3.98
N ALA A 11 16.76 -24.74 4.44
CA ALA A 11 16.42 -25.55 5.62
C ALA A 11 16.40 -24.76 6.96
N LYS A 12 16.96 -23.54 6.98
CA LYS A 12 16.98 -22.66 8.15
C LYS A 12 15.86 -21.61 8.11
N GLY A 13 15.11 -21.54 7.02
CA GLY A 13 14.04 -20.55 6.82
C GLY A 13 14.51 -19.23 6.21
N GLU A 14 15.75 -19.14 5.73
CA GLU A 14 16.23 -18.00 4.95
C GLU A 14 15.53 -17.98 3.59
N ARG A 15 15.30 -16.78 3.04
CA ARG A 15 14.47 -16.59 1.84
C ARG A 15 15.21 -15.80 0.78
N ILE A 16 15.18 -16.32 -0.46
CA ILE A 16 15.47 -15.55 -1.67
C ILE A 16 14.15 -15.33 -2.39
N ILE A 17 13.84 -14.06 -2.66
CA ILE A 17 12.59 -13.66 -3.33
C ILE A 17 12.95 -13.08 -4.70
N VAL A 18 12.33 -13.62 -5.75
CA VAL A 18 12.42 -13.08 -7.11
C VAL A 18 11.02 -12.62 -7.49
N ASN A 19 10.85 -11.31 -7.66
CA ASN A 19 9.58 -10.70 -8.02
C ASN A 19 9.56 -10.31 -9.49
N TYR A 20 8.48 -10.70 -10.18
CA TYR A 20 8.12 -10.24 -11.51
C TYR A 20 6.82 -9.42 -11.40
N PRO A 21 6.91 -8.08 -11.30
CA PRO A 21 5.72 -7.25 -11.26
C PRO A 21 4.99 -7.31 -12.60
N SER A 22 3.66 -7.33 -12.55
CA SER A 22 2.86 -7.24 -13.77
C SER A 22 3.08 -5.89 -14.46
N PRO A 23 3.26 -5.87 -15.79
CA PRO A 23 3.25 -4.63 -16.56
C PRO A 23 1.85 -4.02 -16.67
N ASP A 24 0.79 -4.76 -16.32
CA ASP A 24 -0.61 -4.34 -16.44
C ASP A 24 -1.13 -3.65 -15.15
N LEU A 25 -0.25 -3.38 -14.17
CA LEU A 25 -0.59 -2.54 -13.02
C LEU A 25 -0.82 -1.11 -13.52
N LEU A 26 -2.08 -0.78 -13.76
CA LEU A 26 -2.49 0.56 -14.16
C LEU A 26 -2.18 1.53 -13.00
N PRO A 27 -1.52 2.67 -13.27
CA PRO A 27 -1.31 3.69 -12.25
C PRO A 27 -2.63 4.39 -11.88
N ASP A 28 -3.62 4.32 -12.77
CA ASP A 28 -4.88 5.06 -12.67
C ASP A 28 -5.73 4.64 -11.48
N ALA A 29 -5.97 5.61 -10.59
CA ALA A 29 -6.74 5.50 -9.36
C ALA A 29 -8.14 6.11 -9.49
N ASP A 30 -8.51 6.69 -10.64
CA ASP A 30 -9.74 7.48 -10.79
C ASP A 30 -11.01 6.65 -10.56
N TRP A 31 -10.97 5.35 -10.84
CA TRP A 31 -12.09 4.44 -10.59
C TRP A 31 -12.45 4.31 -9.10
N LEU A 32 -11.55 4.69 -8.18
CA LEU A 32 -11.84 4.73 -6.74
C LEU A 32 -12.88 5.81 -6.39
N ASN A 33 -13.06 6.84 -7.24
CA ASN A 33 -14.08 7.88 -7.01
C ASN A 33 -15.51 7.34 -7.03
N ASP A 34 -15.74 6.20 -7.69
CA ASP A 34 -17.06 5.57 -7.79
C ASP A 34 -17.35 4.63 -6.59
N ILE A 35 -16.41 4.52 -5.65
CA ILE A 35 -16.53 3.67 -4.47
C ILE A 35 -17.11 4.48 -3.30
N ASP A 36 -18.17 3.94 -2.69
CA ASP A 36 -18.71 4.45 -1.43
C ASP A 36 -17.90 3.94 -0.24
N PHE A 37 -16.91 4.73 0.18
CA PHE A 37 -16.03 4.39 1.29
C PHE A 37 -16.74 4.25 2.65
N SER A 38 -17.93 4.85 2.82
CA SER A 38 -18.66 4.80 4.10
C SER A 38 -19.14 3.39 4.48
N GLN A 39 -19.03 2.43 3.56
CA GLN A 39 -19.40 1.03 3.75
C GLN A 39 -18.39 0.24 4.60
N TRP A 40 -17.22 0.81 4.86
CA TRP A 40 -16.15 0.17 5.64
C TRP A 40 -15.81 0.98 6.88
N ASP A 41 -15.34 0.29 7.92
CA ASP A 41 -14.86 0.91 9.15
C ASP A 41 -13.41 1.41 9.04
N VAL A 42 -12.60 0.76 8.19
CA VAL A 42 -11.16 1.01 8.05
C VAL A 42 -10.71 0.78 6.61
N VAL A 43 -9.82 1.64 6.12
CA VAL A 43 -9.07 1.44 4.86
C VAL A 43 -7.60 1.25 5.16
N LEU A 44 -7.03 0.15 4.68
CA LEU A 44 -5.60 -0.15 4.75
C LEU A 44 -4.97 -0.10 3.36
N ALA A 45 -3.84 0.59 3.22
CA ALA A 45 -3.06 0.63 1.98
C ALA A 45 -1.56 0.47 2.28
N ASP A 46 -0.84 -0.18 1.37
CA ASP A 46 0.62 -0.21 1.35
C ASP A 46 1.19 0.89 0.44
N VAL A 47 2.52 1.04 0.45
CA VAL A 47 3.23 2.08 -0.30
C VAL A 47 3.48 1.77 -1.78
N ARG A 48 3.02 0.62 -2.29
CA ARG A 48 3.42 0.13 -3.63
C ARG A 48 2.65 0.83 -4.75
N TRP A 49 1.37 1.12 -4.53
CA TRP A 49 0.54 1.89 -5.45
C TRP A 49 0.23 3.26 -4.84
N HIS A 50 1.21 4.16 -4.94
CA HIS A 50 1.19 5.45 -4.25
C HIS A 50 -0.07 6.28 -4.57
N ASP A 51 -0.41 6.45 -5.84
CA ASP A 51 -1.58 7.22 -6.26
C ASP A 51 -2.89 6.59 -5.79
N GLY A 52 -2.99 5.25 -5.84
CA GLY A 52 -4.15 4.52 -5.31
C GLY A 52 -4.30 4.68 -3.80
N ALA A 53 -3.21 4.57 -3.04
CA ALA A 53 -3.21 4.75 -1.59
C ALA A 53 -3.61 6.18 -1.21
N LYS A 54 -3.05 7.19 -1.90
CA LYS A 54 -3.39 8.60 -1.69
C LYS A 54 -4.87 8.87 -1.96
N GLN A 55 -5.39 8.38 -3.09
CA GLN A 55 -6.79 8.57 -3.48
C GLN A 55 -7.74 7.86 -2.49
N ALA A 56 -7.46 6.60 -2.15
CA ALA A 56 -8.26 5.83 -1.21
C ALA A 56 -8.30 6.49 0.18
N PHE A 57 -7.15 6.92 0.72
CA PHE A 57 -7.13 7.60 2.01
C PHE A 57 -7.84 8.94 1.98
N THR A 58 -7.69 9.71 0.89
CA THR A 58 -8.42 10.98 0.75
C THR A 58 -9.94 10.76 0.80
N LEU A 59 -10.45 9.79 0.05
CA LEU A 59 -11.88 9.47 0.01
C LEU A 59 -12.37 8.87 1.33
N ALA A 60 -11.61 7.96 1.95
CA ALA A 60 -11.93 7.40 3.25
C ALA A 60 -12.08 8.49 4.33
N ARG A 61 -11.12 9.43 4.38
CA ARG A 61 -11.17 10.56 5.33
C ARG A 61 -12.38 11.45 5.09
N GLN A 62 -12.72 11.74 3.83
CA GLN A 62 -13.92 12.51 3.49
C GLN A 62 -15.20 11.81 3.98
N ALA A 63 -15.22 10.47 3.96
CA ALA A 63 -16.31 9.66 4.50
C ALA A 63 -16.26 9.46 6.03
N GLY A 64 -15.23 9.98 6.72
CA GLY A 64 -15.05 9.78 8.17
C GLY A 64 -14.56 8.39 8.55
N VAL A 65 -13.95 7.67 7.61
CA VAL A 65 -13.44 6.29 7.77
C VAL A 65 -11.97 6.31 8.14
N MET A 66 -11.58 5.45 9.07
CA MET A 66 -10.21 5.36 9.58
C MET A 66 -9.24 4.87 8.51
N THR A 67 -8.07 5.48 8.44
CA THR A 67 -7.00 5.10 7.49
C THR A 67 -5.79 4.49 8.20
N VAL A 68 -5.28 3.39 7.66
CA VAL A 68 -4.10 2.68 8.18
C VAL A 68 -3.06 2.50 7.07
N LEU A 69 -1.88 3.08 7.25
CA LEU A 69 -0.75 2.91 6.35
C LEU A 69 0.11 1.72 6.78
N ASP A 70 0.33 0.77 5.85
CA ASP A 70 1.41 -0.21 5.93
C ASP A 70 2.69 0.38 5.31
N GLY A 71 3.54 0.93 6.17
CA GLY A 71 4.78 1.63 5.83
C GLY A 71 5.96 0.67 5.70
N ASP A 72 6.00 -0.10 4.61
CA ASP A 72 7.17 -0.93 4.28
C ASP A 72 8.18 -0.17 3.39
N ILE A 73 9.30 -0.82 3.08
CA ILE A 73 10.41 -0.24 2.33
C ILE A 73 9.95 0.19 0.93
N THR A 74 10.19 1.46 0.59
CA THR A 74 9.99 2.02 -0.74
C THR A 74 11.00 3.13 -1.01
N PRO A 75 11.44 3.35 -2.26
CA PRO A 75 12.23 4.52 -2.63
C PRO A 75 11.38 5.77 -2.86
N GLN A 76 10.05 5.66 -2.82
CA GLN A 76 9.12 6.77 -3.04
C GLN A 76 8.98 7.61 -1.76
N ASP A 77 8.79 8.92 -1.89
CA ASP A 77 8.39 9.76 -0.75
C ASP A 77 6.95 9.42 -0.37
N ILE A 78 6.74 9.04 0.89
CA ILE A 78 5.44 8.66 1.44
C ILE A 78 4.91 9.64 2.48
N SER A 79 5.53 10.80 2.62
CA SER A 79 5.16 11.81 3.63
C SER A 79 3.69 12.20 3.55
N GLU A 80 3.13 12.30 2.34
CA GLU A 80 1.70 12.57 2.12
C GLU A 80 0.81 11.41 2.59
N LEU A 81 1.21 10.15 2.35
CA LEU A 81 0.46 8.97 2.80
C LEU A 81 0.43 8.89 4.32
N VAL A 82 1.56 9.21 4.97
CA VAL A 82 1.65 9.29 6.44
C VAL A 82 0.71 10.37 6.97
N ALA A 83 0.71 11.55 6.36
CA ALA A 83 -0.17 12.65 6.76
C ALA A 83 -1.67 12.33 6.57
N LEU A 84 -2.00 11.48 5.61
CA LEU A 84 -3.37 11.01 5.36
C LEU A 84 -3.76 9.80 6.23
N SER A 85 -2.82 9.16 6.92
CA SER A 85 -3.09 8.01 7.78
C SER A 85 -3.48 8.44 9.21
N ASP A 86 -4.47 7.80 9.80
CA ASP A 86 -4.74 7.93 11.25
C ASP A 86 -3.78 7.06 12.06
N HIS A 87 -3.42 5.91 11.50
CA HIS A 87 -2.39 5.02 12.04
C HIS A 87 -1.40 4.62 10.95
N SER A 88 -0.12 4.54 11.31
CA SER A 88 0.94 4.02 10.45
C SER A 88 1.70 2.92 11.18
N ALA A 89 1.84 1.77 10.54
CA ALA A 89 2.69 0.68 11.01
C ALA A 89 3.91 0.60 10.10
N PHE A 90 5.10 0.89 10.64
CA PHE A 90 6.34 0.84 9.88
C PHE A 90 7.12 -0.45 10.14
N SER A 91 7.67 -1.04 9.08
CA SER A 91 8.73 -2.03 9.24
C SER A 91 9.98 -1.35 9.80
N SER A 92 10.85 -2.09 10.50
CA SER A 92 12.08 -1.50 11.06
C SER A 92 12.94 -0.82 10.00
N ARG A 93 12.94 -1.35 8.77
CA ARG A 93 13.62 -0.76 7.62
C ARG A 93 12.82 0.40 7.01
N GLY A 94 11.49 0.29 6.92
CA GLY A 94 10.61 1.35 6.43
C GLY A 94 10.60 2.61 7.30
N TRP A 95 10.81 2.49 8.61
CA TRP A 95 10.94 3.65 9.51
C TRP A 95 12.20 4.49 9.26
N HIS A 96 13.26 3.87 8.76
CA HIS A 96 14.54 4.52 8.47
C HIS A 96 14.71 4.89 6.99
N ALA A 97 13.71 4.59 6.16
CA ALA A 97 13.73 4.82 4.72
C ALA A 97 13.33 6.26 4.37
#